data_AF-A0AAD7DFH9-F1
#
_entry.id   AF-A0AAD7DFH9-F1
#
_cell.length_a   1.000
_cell.length_b   1.000
_cell.length_c   1.000
_cell.angle_alpha   90.00
_cell.angle_beta   90.00
_cell.angle_gamma   90.00
#
_symmetry.space_group_name_H-M   'P 1'
#
loop_
_entity.id
_entity.type
_entity.pdbx_description
1 polymer ?
#
loop_
_entity_poly.entity_id
_entity_poly.type
_entity_poly.pdbx_seq_one_letter_code
_entity_poly.pdbx_strand_id
1 'polypeptide(L)'
;MYFPLVFIGAAAATTVTDPISCRITGTITPYTPFAREDKAQTLSPKSAGLLLKWVRLHPPVRPDYMASSTTNDPNSSYNAPATASSVLFRATEWHRFTSPNGVVYYAYDQDRLLTTDEIHDPAMRESILRAYYEWKDFFEEIDAPDAEMFVFHAGDEPYIQFASWSQGRIYKFHPDGGLVFETDQQFWDYAWQLTMHRTRFPRFMETEFVSALAFGADESALDMKHTTFPYDDDQIKRLMRVYRQLRGRQNVMPESLVPALAYHVARTMFFIAAARSRCGYGTATVQLTVDTGIQEPTLTLAICDIFLGVLFCGTHGDYRARLACAVPGGSVSLPDFRQLMVDFMAEWADSNLVATVLVSVDIGFLTIQSITGLQRTSALASGLLATTSIVMGVHHSWQHRAKSNAELDDARRYLYHPHLYCRRRPERELLTAGDLTPTACVLALPHAALRWAVLGFAVAIASGAGRSLLVLLVPAVFLFFWGVWSTQGASSNVWWQRLRAAGAEMLKRRRNLDRSTPEGMMMHALRSGNSV
;
A
#
# COMPACT_ATOMS: atom_id res chain seq x y z
N MET A 1 4.01 32.05 -43.67
CA MET A 1 4.57 33.13 -42.83
C MET A 1 5.08 32.51 -41.55
N TYR A 2 6.41 32.43 -41.41
CA TYR A 2 7.07 31.91 -40.22
C TYR A 2 7.09 33.00 -39.14
N PHE A 3 6.55 32.70 -37.97
CA PHE A 3 6.74 33.50 -36.76
C PHE A 3 7.99 33.01 -36.02
N PRO A 4 8.95 33.89 -35.67
CA PRO A 4 10.05 33.51 -34.81
C PRO A 4 9.63 33.60 -33.33
N LEU A 5 9.85 32.50 -32.59
CA LEU A 5 9.86 32.49 -31.13
C LEU A 5 11.14 33.18 -30.64
N VAL A 6 10.99 34.35 -30.04
CA VAL A 6 12.08 35.07 -29.35
C VAL A 6 12.16 34.54 -27.92
N PHE A 7 13.23 33.81 -27.61
CA PHE A 7 13.63 33.50 -26.24
C PHE A 7 14.29 34.75 -25.62
N ILE A 8 13.68 35.32 -24.59
CA ILE A 8 14.33 36.32 -23.72
C ILE A 8 14.97 35.56 -22.56
N GLY A 9 16.30 35.49 -22.55
CA GLY A 9 17.07 35.03 -21.41
C GLY A 9 17.15 36.12 -20.35
N ALA A 10 16.45 35.94 -19.23
CA ALA A 10 16.64 36.74 -18.03
C ALA A 10 17.72 36.07 -17.17
N ALA A 11 18.89 36.71 -17.08
CA ALA A 11 19.91 36.37 -16.10
C ALA A 11 19.49 36.91 -14.73
N ALA A 12 19.00 36.04 -13.86
CA ALA A 12 18.80 36.35 -12.45
C ALA A 12 20.04 35.88 -11.66
N ALA A 13 20.85 36.83 -11.24
CA ALA A 13 21.87 36.62 -10.22
C ALA A 13 21.18 36.53 -8.86
N THR A 14 21.03 35.33 -8.31
CA THR A 14 20.60 35.12 -6.92
C THR A 14 21.82 34.88 -6.05
N THR A 15 22.11 35.87 -5.21
CA THR A 15 23.03 35.79 -4.08
C THR A 15 22.59 34.70 -3.11
N VAL A 16 23.52 33.80 -2.82
CA VAL A 16 23.40 32.73 -1.83
C VAL A 16 23.38 33.37 -0.44
N THR A 17 22.30 33.14 0.30
CA THR A 17 22.29 33.27 1.77
C THR A 17 21.87 31.92 2.32
N ASP A 18 22.79 31.28 3.03
CA ASP A 18 22.61 29.98 3.67
C ASP A 18 21.55 30.07 4.78
N PRO A 19 20.56 29.16 4.83
CA PRO A 19 19.81 28.96 6.05
C PRO A 19 20.60 28.03 6.98
N ILE A 20 20.84 28.55 8.18
CA ILE A 20 21.38 27.85 9.35
C ILE A 20 20.58 26.57 9.59
N SER A 21 21.22 25.43 9.33
CA SER A 21 20.72 24.10 9.70
C SER A 21 20.80 23.97 11.22
N CYS A 22 19.65 24.06 11.88
CA CYS A 22 19.51 23.74 13.30
C CYS A 22 19.59 22.22 13.44
N ARG A 23 20.80 21.72 13.68
CA ARG A 23 21.11 20.32 13.93
C ARG A 23 20.62 19.95 15.33
N ILE A 24 19.37 19.50 15.45
CA ILE A 24 18.91 18.81 16.66
C ILE A 24 19.56 17.43 16.67
N THR A 25 20.73 17.33 17.29
CA THR A 25 21.32 16.05 17.71
C THR A 25 20.56 15.55 18.93
N GLY A 26 19.34 15.07 18.70
CA GLY A 26 18.65 14.18 19.64
C GLY A 26 19.10 12.76 19.33
N THR A 27 19.92 12.17 20.19
CA THR A 27 20.24 10.74 20.17
C THR A 27 18.95 9.98 20.53
N ILE A 28 18.09 9.75 19.53
CA ILE A 28 17.06 8.73 19.63
C ILE A 28 17.81 7.41 19.50
N THR A 29 18.00 6.70 20.61
CA THR A 29 18.37 5.29 20.57
C THR A 29 17.32 4.56 19.75
N PRO A 30 17.65 3.97 18.59
CA PRO A 30 16.69 3.15 17.87
C PRO A 30 16.29 2.01 18.80
N TYR A 31 14.99 1.85 19.04
CA TYR A 31 14.44 0.60 19.51
C TYR A 31 14.79 -0.44 18.46
N THR A 32 15.80 -1.26 18.73
CA THR A 32 16.09 -2.46 17.96
C THR A 32 15.11 -3.52 18.44
N PRO A 33 14.02 -3.83 17.70
CA PRO A 33 13.41 -5.13 17.93
C PRO A 33 14.50 -6.15 17.63
N PHE A 34 14.75 -7.05 18.59
CA PHE A 34 15.78 -8.08 18.56
C PHE A 34 16.23 -8.43 17.14
N ALA A 35 17.40 -7.92 16.70
CA ALA A 35 18.11 -8.47 15.57
C ALA A 35 18.55 -9.87 15.99
N ARG A 36 17.65 -10.82 15.83
CA ARG A 36 17.81 -12.21 16.25
C ARG A 36 18.61 -12.88 15.15
N GLU A 37 19.87 -13.22 15.42
CA GLU A 37 20.73 -13.92 14.45
C GLU A 37 20.04 -15.21 13.98
N ASP A 38 19.60 -15.23 12.73
CA ASP A 38 19.10 -16.44 12.06
C ASP A 38 20.29 -17.33 11.70
N LYS A 39 20.81 -18.05 12.70
CA LYS A 39 21.70 -19.19 12.42
C LYS A 39 20.82 -20.36 12.00
N ALA A 40 20.94 -20.77 10.74
CA ALA A 40 20.38 -22.04 10.28
C ALA A 40 20.86 -23.15 11.23
N GLN A 41 19.92 -23.83 11.88
CA GLN A 41 20.25 -24.97 12.72
C GLN A 41 20.58 -26.15 11.81
N THR A 42 21.83 -26.61 11.86
CA THR A 42 22.27 -27.81 11.16
C THR A 42 21.62 -29.04 11.79
N LEU A 43 20.91 -29.84 10.99
CA LEU A 43 20.25 -31.07 11.41
C LEU A 43 21.25 -32.10 11.98
N SER A 44 20.75 -33.00 12.81
CA SER A 44 21.54 -34.13 13.30
C SER A 44 21.88 -35.09 12.12
N PRO A 45 23.00 -35.83 12.19
CA PRO A 45 23.36 -36.80 11.14
C PRO A 45 22.30 -37.88 10.91
N LYS A 46 21.47 -38.19 11.91
CA LYS A 46 20.39 -39.17 11.80
C LYS A 46 19.22 -38.62 10.99
N SER A 47 18.80 -37.39 11.27
CA SER A 47 17.73 -36.71 10.54
C SER A 47 18.13 -36.45 9.09
N ALA A 48 19.40 -36.12 8.82
CA ALA A 48 19.93 -36.01 7.46
C ALA A 48 19.79 -37.31 6.64
N GLY A 49 19.90 -38.48 7.29
CA GLY A 49 19.77 -39.79 6.63
C GLY A 49 18.33 -40.16 6.24
N LEU A 50 17.36 -39.91 7.13
CA LEU A 50 15.92 -40.14 6.86
C LEU A 50 15.40 -39.24 5.75
N LEU A 51 15.92 -38.03 5.72
CA LEU A 51 15.61 -36.97 4.79
C LEU A 51 16.15 -37.23 3.39
N LEU A 52 17.39 -37.69 3.26
CA LEU A 52 17.95 -38.13 1.98
C LEU A 52 17.16 -39.31 1.38
N LYS A 53 16.60 -40.16 2.24
CA LYS A 53 15.70 -41.25 1.82
C LYS A 53 14.36 -40.72 1.32
N TRP A 54 13.79 -39.71 1.98
CA TRP A 54 12.50 -39.11 1.60
C TRP A 54 12.58 -38.29 0.30
N VAL A 55 13.59 -37.42 0.18
CA VAL A 55 13.83 -36.57 -1.00
C VAL A 55 14.10 -37.42 -2.26
N ARG A 56 14.71 -38.60 -2.07
CA ARG A 56 14.92 -39.56 -3.16
C ARG A 56 13.60 -40.21 -3.62
N LEU A 57 12.58 -40.26 -2.77
CA LEU A 57 11.27 -40.85 -3.07
C LEU A 57 10.28 -39.83 -3.64
N HIS A 58 10.45 -38.53 -3.35
CA HIS A 58 9.48 -37.48 -3.69
C HIS A 58 10.18 -36.20 -4.24
N PRO A 59 10.24 -35.98 -5.57
CA PRO A 59 10.84 -34.78 -6.15
C PRO A 59 9.96 -33.53 -5.95
N PRO A 60 10.55 -32.32 -5.84
CA PRO A 60 9.82 -31.11 -5.46
C PRO A 60 8.82 -30.64 -6.53
N VAL A 61 7.57 -30.42 -6.10
CA VAL A 61 6.50 -29.76 -6.87
C VAL A 61 6.51 -28.26 -6.57
N ARG A 62 6.28 -27.41 -7.59
CA ARG A 62 6.26 -25.94 -7.43
C ARG A 62 5.06 -25.48 -6.60
N PRO A 63 5.24 -24.58 -5.60
CA PRO A 63 4.13 -24.02 -4.86
C PRO A 63 3.56 -22.80 -5.59
N ASP A 64 2.48 -23.03 -6.33
CA ASP A 64 1.44 -22.01 -6.52
C ASP A 64 0.23 -22.47 -5.69
N TYR A 65 -0.67 -21.55 -5.31
CA TYR A 65 -1.97 -21.78 -4.65
C TYR A 65 -2.00 -21.78 -3.11
N MET A 66 -2.37 -20.61 -2.57
CA MET A 66 -3.18 -20.44 -1.36
C MET A 66 -4.28 -19.43 -1.72
N ALA A 67 -5.18 -19.84 -2.63
CA ALA A 67 -6.41 -19.11 -2.92
C ALA A 67 -7.45 -20.11 -3.45
N SER A 68 -8.65 -20.08 -2.87
CA SER A 68 -9.79 -21.02 -3.02
C SER A 68 -9.70 -22.26 -2.11
N SER A 69 -10.75 -22.75 -1.46
CA SER A 69 -12.18 -22.58 -1.69
C SER A 69 -12.94 -22.57 -0.35
N THR A 70 -13.72 -21.52 -0.09
CA THR A 70 -14.81 -21.58 0.88
C THR A 70 -16.10 -21.68 0.07
N THR A 71 -16.58 -22.90 -0.14
CA THR A 71 -17.97 -23.13 -0.55
C THR A 71 -18.86 -22.78 0.64
N ASN A 72 -19.23 -21.50 0.74
CA ASN A 72 -20.28 -21.06 1.65
C ASN A 72 -21.60 -21.68 1.18
N ASP A 73 -22.04 -22.74 1.86
CA ASP A 73 -23.40 -23.25 1.74
C ASP A 73 -24.34 -22.38 2.60
N PRO A 74 -25.17 -21.51 1.99
CA PRO A 74 -25.95 -20.52 2.73
C PRO A 74 -27.14 -21.11 3.52
N ASN A 75 -27.35 -22.44 3.47
CA ASN A 75 -28.46 -23.10 4.16
C ASN A 75 -28.09 -23.78 5.49
N SER A 76 -26.85 -23.63 5.97
CA SER A 76 -26.46 -24.12 7.30
C SER A 76 -26.89 -23.13 8.40
N SER A 77 -28.19 -23.03 8.68
CA SER A 77 -28.70 -22.42 9.91
C SER A 77 -28.47 -23.37 11.10
N TYR A 78 -27.22 -23.47 11.56
CA TYR A 78 -26.89 -24.19 12.78
C TYR A 78 -27.18 -23.30 14.00
N ASN A 79 -28.36 -23.48 14.57
CA ASN A 79 -28.63 -23.08 15.95
C ASN A 79 -27.67 -23.88 16.83
N ALA A 80 -26.71 -23.24 17.51
CA ALA A 80 -25.86 -23.89 18.48
C ALA A 80 -26.68 -24.23 19.74
N PRO A 81 -26.90 -25.50 20.10
CA PRO A 81 -27.24 -25.84 21.46
C PRO A 81 -25.93 -26.09 22.20
N ALA A 82 -25.67 -25.30 23.24
CA ALA A 82 -24.75 -25.71 24.30
C ALA A 82 -25.37 -26.91 25.02
N THR A 83 -25.21 -28.11 24.47
CA THR A 83 -25.58 -29.35 25.14
C THR A 83 -24.80 -30.50 24.53
N ALA A 84 -23.68 -30.84 25.18
CA ALA A 84 -22.93 -32.06 24.92
C ALA A 84 -23.85 -33.27 25.16
N SER A 85 -24.33 -33.89 24.08
CA SER A 85 -25.03 -35.17 24.11
C SER A 85 -24.09 -36.23 23.58
N SER A 86 -23.54 -37.00 24.51
CA SER A 86 -22.63 -38.13 24.27
C SER A 86 -23.40 -39.36 23.80
N VAL A 87 -23.41 -39.58 22.49
CA VAL A 87 -23.69 -40.90 21.93
C VAL A 87 -22.36 -41.66 21.89
N LEU A 88 -22.28 -42.73 22.68
CA LEU A 88 -21.12 -43.61 22.86
C LEU A 88 -20.73 -44.34 21.56
N PHE A 89 -20.07 -43.65 20.65
CA PHE A 89 -18.97 -44.24 19.90
C PHE A 89 -17.76 -44.31 20.85
N ARG A 90 -17.02 -45.42 20.86
CA ARG A 90 -15.75 -45.52 21.60
C ARG A 90 -14.91 -44.28 21.30
N ALA A 91 -14.63 -43.52 22.36
CA ALA A 91 -14.01 -42.20 22.36
C ALA A 91 -12.85 -42.11 21.37
N THR A 92 -13.12 -41.55 20.19
CA THR A 92 -12.05 -41.11 19.29
C THR A 92 -11.42 -39.89 19.96
N GLU A 93 -10.13 -39.98 20.29
CA GLU A 93 -9.29 -38.96 20.95
C GLU A 93 -9.13 -37.66 20.12
N TRP A 94 -9.89 -37.52 19.04
CA TRP A 94 -9.91 -36.34 18.19
C TRP A 94 -11.03 -35.39 18.62
N HIS A 95 -10.68 -34.12 18.78
CA HIS A 95 -11.58 -33.04 19.12
C HIS A 95 -11.80 -32.14 17.90
N ARG A 96 -13.06 -31.96 17.51
CA ARG A 96 -13.45 -31.03 16.44
C ARG A 96 -13.57 -29.63 17.01
N PHE A 97 -12.94 -28.66 16.35
CA PHE A 97 -13.02 -27.25 16.66
C PHE A 97 -13.54 -26.46 15.47
N THR A 98 -14.10 -25.29 15.74
CA THR A 98 -14.51 -24.33 14.71
C THR A 98 -14.01 -22.95 15.10
N SER A 99 -13.11 -22.41 14.31
CA SER A 99 -12.56 -21.08 14.51
C SER A 99 -13.63 -20.00 14.26
N PRO A 100 -13.54 -18.81 14.86
CA PRO A 100 -14.48 -17.72 14.62
C PRO A 100 -14.59 -17.27 13.16
N ASN A 101 -13.63 -17.64 12.30
CA ASN A 101 -13.68 -17.41 10.86
C ASN A 101 -14.43 -18.50 10.07
N GLY A 102 -14.97 -19.52 10.75
CA GLY A 102 -15.68 -20.66 10.15
C GLY A 102 -14.79 -21.84 9.77
N VAL A 103 -13.46 -21.76 9.91
CA VAL A 103 -12.56 -22.87 9.61
C VAL A 103 -12.75 -23.98 10.64
N VAL A 104 -13.08 -25.17 10.14
CA VAL A 104 -13.21 -26.39 10.93
C VAL A 104 -11.88 -27.12 10.91
N TYR A 105 -11.43 -27.59 12.06
CA TYR A 105 -10.23 -28.41 12.18
C TYR A 105 -10.38 -29.41 13.33
N TYR A 106 -9.49 -30.39 13.36
CA TYR A 106 -9.47 -31.46 14.35
C TYR A 106 -8.13 -31.48 15.07
N ALA A 107 -8.15 -31.70 16.38
CA ALA A 107 -6.97 -31.83 17.21
C ALA A 107 -6.91 -33.22 17.85
N TYR A 108 -5.73 -33.80 17.87
CA TYR A 108 -5.41 -35.04 18.56
C TYR A 108 -4.43 -34.72 19.69
N ASP A 109 -4.98 -34.47 20.88
CA ASP A 109 -4.28 -33.80 21.99
C ASP A 109 -3.07 -34.59 22.50
N GLN A 110 -3.11 -35.93 22.45
CA GLN A 110 -2.04 -36.79 22.96
C GLN A 110 -0.71 -36.56 22.23
N ASP A 111 -0.77 -36.41 20.91
CA ASP A 111 0.42 -36.24 20.07
C ASP A 111 0.62 -34.80 19.58
N ARG A 112 -0.20 -33.84 20.04
CA ARG A 112 -0.15 -32.42 19.62
C ARG A 112 -0.28 -32.27 18.10
N LEU A 113 -1.16 -33.09 17.51
CA LEU A 113 -1.39 -33.17 16.07
C LEU A 113 -2.69 -32.45 15.69
N LEU A 114 -2.62 -31.56 14.72
CA LEU A 114 -3.75 -30.81 14.18
C LEU A 114 -3.95 -31.12 12.69
N THR A 115 -5.19 -31.06 12.21
CA THR A 115 -5.51 -31.19 10.78
C THR A 115 -6.80 -30.47 10.42
N THR A 116 -6.88 -29.91 9.21
CA THR A 116 -8.14 -29.39 8.64
C THR A 116 -8.91 -30.45 7.86
N ASP A 117 -8.29 -31.59 7.58
CA ASP A 117 -8.90 -32.65 6.79
C ASP A 117 -9.96 -33.43 7.59
N GLU A 118 -10.92 -34.03 6.89
CA GLU A 118 -12.01 -34.76 7.52
C GLU A 118 -11.57 -36.10 8.10
N ILE A 119 -11.24 -36.11 9.39
CA ILE A 119 -10.80 -37.32 10.12
C ILE A 119 -11.90 -38.39 10.31
N HIS A 120 -13.16 -38.06 9.97
CA HIS A 120 -14.26 -39.01 10.00
C HIS A 120 -14.15 -40.01 8.85
N ASP A 121 -13.44 -39.65 7.77
CA ASP A 121 -13.00 -40.60 6.76
C ASP A 121 -11.82 -41.43 7.31
N PRO A 122 -11.97 -42.76 7.48
CA PRO A 122 -10.91 -43.61 7.99
C PRO A 122 -9.65 -43.61 7.09
N ALA A 123 -9.79 -43.45 5.77
CA ALA A 123 -8.66 -43.40 4.86
C ALA A 123 -7.83 -42.12 5.06
N MET A 124 -8.51 -40.98 5.16
CA MET A 124 -7.88 -39.70 5.45
C MET A 124 -7.20 -39.71 6.82
N ARG A 125 -7.88 -40.22 7.85
CA ARG A 125 -7.30 -40.38 9.19
C ARG A 125 -6.06 -41.26 9.19
N GLU A 126 -6.08 -42.39 8.46
CA GLU A 126 -4.91 -43.25 8.35
C GLU A 126 -3.74 -42.54 7.64
N SER A 127 -4.02 -41.78 6.59
CA SER A 127 -3.02 -40.98 5.87
C SER A 127 -2.34 -39.97 6.80
N ILE A 128 -3.13 -39.22 7.58
CA ILE A 128 -2.62 -38.22 8.53
C ILE A 128 -1.79 -38.87 9.63
N LEU A 129 -2.24 -39.99 10.20
CA LEU A 129 -1.48 -40.71 11.24
C LEU A 129 -0.19 -41.31 10.67
N ARG A 130 -0.21 -41.82 9.45
CA ARG A 130 0.99 -42.31 8.76
C ARG A 130 2.00 -41.19 8.58
N ALA A 131 1.56 -40.03 8.06
CA ALA A 131 2.39 -38.85 7.94
C ALA A 131 2.94 -38.40 9.30
N TYR A 132 2.13 -38.43 10.37
CA TYR A 132 2.62 -38.14 11.72
C TYR A 132 3.75 -39.08 12.14
N TYR A 133 3.55 -40.40 12.07
CA TYR A 133 4.56 -41.36 12.52
C TYR A 133 5.85 -41.32 11.69
N GLU A 134 5.75 -40.99 10.41
CA GLU A 134 6.92 -40.78 9.55
C GLU A 134 7.77 -39.58 10.00
N TRP A 135 7.12 -38.55 10.55
CA TRP A 135 7.76 -37.27 10.90
C TRP A 135 7.92 -37.04 12.41
N LYS A 136 7.43 -37.96 13.26
CA LYS A 136 7.46 -37.85 14.72
C LYS A 136 8.88 -37.72 15.27
N ASP A 137 9.83 -38.50 14.74
CA ASP A 137 11.22 -38.44 15.20
C ASP A 137 11.83 -37.05 14.97
N PHE A 138 11.50 -36.40 13.84
CA PHE A 138 11.92 -35.02 13.56
C PHE A 138 11.22 -34.00 14.45
N PHE A 139 9.94 -34.21 14.74
CA PHE A 139 9.18 -33.35 15.65
C PHE A 139 9.80 -33.33 17.06
N GLU A 140 10.30 -34.49 17.53
CA GLU A 140 10.99 -34.60 18.81
C GLU A 140 12.39 -33.95 18.82
N GLU A 141 13.02 -33.78 17.65
CA GLU A 141 14.28 -33.02 17.53
C GLU A 141 14.08 -31.49 17.59
N ILE A 142 12.86 -30.99 17.37
CA ILE A 142 12.58 -29.56 17.53
C ILE A 142 12.60 -29.24 19.03
N ASP A 143 13.58 -28.44 19.45
CA ASP A 143 13.71 -27.93 20.83
C ASP A 143 12.64 -26.86 21.15
N ALA A 144 11.38 -27.28 21.09
CA ALA A 144 10.19 -26.48 21.36
C ALA A 144 9.15 -27.36 22.06
N PRO A 145 9.11 -27.36 23.41
CA PRO A 145 8.24 -28.26 24.19
C PRO A 145 6.75 -27.98 23.97
N ASP A 146 6.40 -26.85 23.37
CA ASP A 146 5.04 -26.45 23.03
C ASP A 146 4.77 -26.43 21.53
N ALA A 147 5.66 -27.04 20.73
CA ALA A 147 5.40 -27.25 19.33
C ALA A 147 4.19 -28.15 19.12
N GLU A 148 3.41 -27.84 18.09
CA GLU A 148 2.32 -28.63 17.56
C GLU A 148 2.62 -28.95 16.10
N MET A 149 2.23 -30.14 15.65
CA MET A 149 2.36 -30.54 14.26
C MET A 149 1.03 -30.39 13.55
N PHE A 150 1.03 -29.75 12.40
CA PHE A 150 -0.13 -29.53 11.56
C PHE A 150 0.05 -30.26 10.23
N VAL A 151 -0.90 -31.14 9.92
CA VAL A 151 -0.91 -31.98 8.72
C VAL A 151 -2.20 -31.71 7.96
N PHE A 152 -2.08 -31.36 6.67
CA PHE A 152 -3.23 -31.21 5.79
C PHE A 152 -2.89 -31.65 4.37
N HIS A 153 -3.86 -32.11 3.60
CA HIS A 153 -3.63 -32.49 2.20
C HIS A 153 -3.94 -31.31 1.27
N ALA A 154 -2.97 -30.96 0.42
CA ALA A 154 -3.21 -30.07 -0.72
C ALA A 154 -2.85 -30.81 -2.01
N GLY A 155 -3.81 -31.62 -2.49
CA GLY A 155 -3.60 -32.60 -3.54
C GLY A 155 -3.36 -34.00 -2.96
N ASP A 156 -2.47 -34.77 -3.58
CA ASP A 156 -2.19 -36.16 -3.19
C ASP A 156 -1.15 -36.30 -2.07
N GLU A 157 -0.38 -35.24 -1.80
CA GLU A 157 0.69 -35.27 -0.80
C GLU A 157 0.31 -34.50 0.48
N PRO A 158 0.66 -35.03 1.66
CA PRO A 158 0.43 -34.34 2.92
C PRO A 158 1.44 -33.20 3.09
N TYR A 159 0.94 -32.01 3.42
CA TYR A 159 1.73 -30.87 3.84
C TYR A 159 1.88 -30.89 5.36
N ILE A 160 3.12 -30.81 5.84
CA ILE A 160 3.46 -30.90 7.25
C ILE A 160 4.13 -29.60 7.69
N GLN A 161 3.63 -29.02 8.77
CA GLN A 161 4.17 -27.81 9.39
C GLN A 161 4.29 -28.02 10.89
N PHE A 162 5.30 -27.42 11.51
CA PHE A 162 5.44 -27.41 12.97
C PHE A 162 5.31 -25.99 13.47
N ALA A 163 4.48 -25.75 14.47
CA ALA A 163 4.26 -24.41 15.03
C ALA A 163 4.66 -24.38 16.50
N SER A 164 5.63 -23.54 16.86
CA SER A 164 6.00 -23.29 18.27
C SER A 164 5.37 -21.99 18.76
N TRP A 165 4.48 -22.10 19.75
CA TRP A 165 3.75 -20.97 20.33
C TRP A 165 4.60 -20.08 21.23
N SER A 166 5.60 -20.65 21.91
CA SER A 166 6.50 -19.96 22.82
C SER A 166 7.54 -19.15 22.06
N GLN A 167 7.93 -19.63 20.88
CA GLN A 167 8.88 -18.96 20.01
C GLN A 167 8.21 -18.07 18.96
N GLY A 168 6.92 -18.30 18.67
CA GLY A 168 6.20 -17.54 17.65
C GLY A 168 6.59 -17.89 16.23
N ARG A 169 6.88 -19.17 15.95
CA ARG A 169 7.53 -19.60 14.70
C ARG A 169 6.81 -20.78 14.08
N ILE A 170 6.81 -20.81 12.74
CA ILE A 170 6.50 -22.00 11.96
C ILE A 170 7.79 -22.53 11.34
N TYR A 171 7.93 -23.84 11.41
CA TYR A 171 8.99 -24.58 10.77
C TYR A 171 8.38 -25.39 9.64
N LYS A 172 8.99 -25.29 8.45
CA LYS A 172 8.69 -26.16 7.32
C LYS A 172 9.91 -26.94 6.93
N PHE A 173 9.63 -28.11 6.39
CA PHE A 173 10.66 -28.98 5.87
C PHE A 173 10.96 -28.60 4.42
N HIS A 174 12.20 -28.20 4.14
CA HIS A 174 12.62 -27.91 2.77
C HIS A 174 13.06 -29.20 2.06
N PRO A 175 12.68 -29.42 0.78
CA PRO A 175 13.10 -30.59 0.01
C PRO A 175 14.62 -30.81 -0.03
N ASP A 176 15.42 -29.75 0.10
CA ASP A 176 16.90 -29.87 0.08
C ASP A 176 17.50 -30.34 1.40
N GLY A 177 16.68 -30.57 2.42
CA GLY A 177 17.17 -31.24 3.60
C GLY A 177 17.43 -30.38 4.82
N GLY A 178 16.55 -29.42 5.10
CA GLY A 178 16.70 -28.53 6.23
C GLY A 178 15.37 -28.07 6.80
N LEU A 179 15.38 -27.76 8.09
CA LEU A 179 14.28 -27.07 8.74
C LEU A 179 14.41 -25.58 8.41
N VAL A 180 13.46 -25.04 7.64
CA VAL A 180 13.44 -23.62 7.27
C VAL A 180 12.40 -22.91 8.13
N PHE A 181 12.82 -21.77 8.69
CA PHE A 181 11.94 -20.87 9.40
C PHE A 181 11.09 -20.11 8.40
N GLU A 182 9.79 -20.15 8.60
CA GLU A 182 8.87 -19.34 7.83
C GLU A 182 8.74 -17.93 8.41
N THR A 183 8.25 -17.01 7.60
CA THR A 183 8.01 -15.62 8.00
C THR A 183 7.05 -15.55 9.20
N ASP A 184 7.24 -14.56 10.08
CA ASP A 184 6.33 -14.28 11.20
C ASP A 184 4.86 -14.23 10.77
N GLN A 185 4.58 -13.69 9.59
CA GLN A 185 3.23 -13.62 9.03
C GLN A 185 2.56 -14.99 8.96
N GLN A 186 3.28 -16.05 8.60
CA GLN A 186 2.73 -17.40 8.52
C GLN A 186 2.42 -17.97 9.90
N PHE A 187 3.26 -17.70 10.92
CA PHE A 187 2.93 -18.07 12.29
C PHE A 187 1.63 -17.42 12.76
N TRP A 188 1.48 -16.13 12.52
CA TRP A 188 0.25 -15.43 12.88
C TRP A 188 -0.94 -15.95 12.09
N ASP A 189 -0.76 -16.27 10.80
CA ASP A 189 -1.77 -16.89 9.93
C ASP A 189 -2.29 -18.21 10.51
N TYR A 190 -1.38 -19.10 10.86
CA TYR A 190 -1.69 -20.34 11.56
C TYR A 190 -2.41 -20.10 12.88
N ALA A 191 -1.90 -19.17 13.70
CA ALA A 191 -2.42 -18.93 15.03
C ALA A 191 -3.86 -18.41 15.01
N TRP A 192 -4.22 -17.48 14.11
CA TRP A 192 -5.61 -16.99 14.08
C TRP A 192 -6.59 -18.02 13.52
N GLN A 193 -6.12 -19.00 12.74
CA GLN A 193 -6.94 -20.10 12.25
C GLN A 193 -7.13 -21.20 13.30
N LEU A 194 -6.08 -21.56 14.06
CA LEU A 194 -6.02 -22.79 14.85
C LEU A 194 -5.81 -22.55 16.35
N THR A 195 -6.60 -21.65 16.96
CA THR A 195 -6.46 -21.29 18.40
C THR A 195 -7.45 -21.94 19.34
N MET A 196 -8.54 -22.54 18.83
CA MET A 196 -9.68 -22.95 19.66
C MET A 196 -9.42 -24.13 20.59
N HIS A 197 -8.37 -24.90 20.33
CA HIS A 197 -7.99 -26.07 21.12
C HIS A 197 -7.08 -25.70 22.31
N ARG A 198 -6.61 -24.44 22.37
CA ARG A 198 -5.63 -24.00 23.37
C ARG A 198 -6.32 -23.65 24.68
N THR A 199 -5.85 -24.27 25.76
CA THR A 199 -6.30 -23.99 27.14
C THR A 199 -5.43 -22.94 27.85
N ARG A 200 -4.24 -22.64 27.32
CA ARG A 200 -3.30 -21.67 27.89
C ARG A 200 -2.93 -20.60 26.87
N PHE A 201 -2.97 -19.34 27.32
CA PHE A 201 -2.59 -18.20 26.48
C PHE A 201 -1.06 -18.03 26.48
N PRO A 202 -0.38 -18.09 25.31
CA PRO A 202 1.07 -17.95 25.24
C PRO A 202 1.55 -16.56 25.64
N ARG A 203 2.53 -16.46 26.56
CA ARG A 203 3.08 -15.18 27.02
C ARG A 203 3.74 -14.38 25.90
N PHE A 204 4.39 -15.05 24.96
CA PHE A 204 5.02 -14.41 23.79
C PHE A 204 4.00 -13.60 22.98
N MET A 205 2.82 -14.18 22.70
CA MET A 205 1.77 -13.50 21.93
C MET A 205 1.29 -12.22 22.62
N GLU A 206 1.16 -12.25 23.94
CA GLU A 206 0.77 -11.09 24.74
C GLU A 206 1.78 -9.95 24.62
N THR A 207 3.06 -10.28 24.83
CA THR A 207 4.15 -9.31 24.77
C THR A 207 4.24 -8.67 23.39
N GLU A 208 4.29 -9.48 22.33
CA GLU A 208 4.36 -8.98 20.95
C GLU A 208 3.17 -8.10 20.59
N PHE A 209 1.96 -8.50 20.98
CA PHE A 209 0.75 -7.74 20.71
C PHE A 209 0.75 -6.37 21.38
N VAL A 210 1.05 -6.33 22.69
CA VAL A 210 1.06 -5.07 23.44
C VAL A 210 2.20 -4.17 22.93
N SER A 211 3.37 -4.73 22.66
CA SER A 211 4.51 -3.98 22.10
C SER A 211 4.22 -3.43 20.71
N ALA A 212 3.59 -4.22 19.83
CA ALA A 212 3.23 -3.77 18.48
C ALA A 212 2.18 -2.65 18.50
N LEU A 213 1.15 -2.75 19.35
CA LEU A 213 0.15 -1.70 19.46
C LEU A 213 0.68 -0.44 20.16
N ALA A 214 1.60 -0.57 21.12
CA ALA A 214 2.31 0.57 21.70
C ALA A 214 3.14 1.30 20.64
N PHE A 215 3.90 0.55 19.83
CA PHE A 215 4.66 1.11 18.71
C PHE A 215 3.77 1.86 17.72
N GLY A 216 2.64 1.27 17.31
CA GLY A 216 1.69 1.94 16.40
C GLY A 216 1.10 3.23 16.99
N ALA A 217 0.79 3.22 18.30
CA ALA A 217 0.31 4.42 19.00
C ALA A 217 1.38 5.51 19.08
N ASP A 218 2.64 5.14 19.31
CA ASP A 218 3.76 6.08 19.34
C ASP A 218 4.02 6.68 17.95
N GLU A 219 3.97 5.89 16.87
CA GLU A 219 4.10 6.40 15.50
C GLU A 219 2.99 7.41 15.16
N SER A 220 1.75 7.12 15.55
CA SER A 220 0.63 8.04 15.34
C SER A 220 0.78 9.33 16.16
N ALA A 221 1.23 9.21 17.42
CA ALA A 221 1.45 10.37 18.29
C ALA A 221 2.54 11.32 17.77
N LEU A 222 3.47 10.82 16.95
CA LEU A 222 4.52 11.61 16.30
C LEU A 222 4.04 12.32 15.01
N ASP A 223 2.72 12.32 14.73
CA ASP A 223 2.07 12.89 13.53
C ASP A 223 2.69 12.37 12.22
N MET A 224 3.13 11.11 12.23
CA MET A 224 3.55 10.44 11.01
C MET A 224 2.31 10.08 10.19
N LYS A 225 1.82 11.00 9.36
CA LYS A 225 0.60 10.83 8.55
C LYS A 225 0.64 9.65 7.56
N HIS A 226 1.80 9.01 7.41
CA HIS A 226 2.06 7.90 6.49
C HIS A 226 2.87 6.79 7.17
N THR A 227 2.43 6.37 8.38
CA THR A 227 3.01 5.19 9.04
C THR A 227 2.76 3.94 8.20
N THR A 228 3.65 2.95 8.34
CA THR A 228 3.41 1.62 7.77
C THR A 228 2.50 0.77 8.65
N PHE A 229 2.13 1.28 9.83
CA PHE A 229 1.28 0.58 10.76
C PHE A 229 -0.15 0.47 10.21
N PRO A 230 -0.76 -0.73 10.20
CA PRO A 230 -2.01 -0.96 9.46
C PRO A 230 -3.27 -0.42 10.15
N TYR A 231 -3.14 0.18 11.34
CA TYR A 231 -4.27 0.62 12.15
C TYR A 231 -4.15 2.09 12.54
N ASP A 232 -5.26 2.81 12.48
CA ASP A 232 -5.36 4.17 13.03
C ASP A 232 -5.46 4.16 14.57
N ASP A 233 -5.29 5.34 15.19
CA ASP A 233 -5.36 5.50 16.65
C ASP A 233 -6.65 4.98 17.29
N ASP A 234 -7.78 5.19 16.62
CA ASP A 234 -9.07 4.79 17.16
C ASP A 234 -9.27 3.27 17.05
N GLN A 235 -8.75 2.65 16.00
CA GLN A 235 -8.67 1.21 15.83
C GLN A 235 -7.76 0.60 16.90
N ILE A 236 -6.56 1.16 17.13
CA ILE A 236 -5.65 0.70 18.20
C ILE A 236 -6.35 0.76 19.57
N LYS A 237 -7.03 1.87 19.89
CA LYS A 237 -7.81 2.00 21.14
C LYS A 237 -8.91 0.94 21.25
N ARG A 238 -9.63 0.65 20.15
CA ARG A 238 -10.68 -0.37 20.11
C ARG A 238 -10.10 -1.77 20.30
N LEU A 239 -9.01 -2.11 19.60
CA LEU A 239 -8.30 -3.39 19.72
C LEU A 239 -7.80 -3.62 21.15
N MET A 240 -7.20 -2.60 21.77
CA MET A 240 -6.77 -2.65 23.17
C MET A 240 -7.94 -2.76 24.15
N ARG A 241 -9.07 -2.11 23.87
CA ARG A 241 -10.27 -2.22 24.71
C ARG A 241 -10.81 -3.65 24.72
N VAL A 242 -10.94 -4.28 23.55
CA VAL A 242 -11.39 -5.69 23.43
C VAL A 242 -10.42 -6.62 24.14
N TYR A 243 -9.11 -6.43 23.92
CA TYR A 243 -8.07 -7.19 24.61
C TYR A 243 -8.20 -7.10 26.14
N ARG A 244 -8.29 -5.88 26.70
CA ARG A 244 -8.44 -5.67 28.16
C ARG A 244 -9.72 -6.29 28.72
N GLN A 245 -10.82 -6.24 27.96
CA GLN A 245 -12.09 -6.87 28.37
C GLN A 245 -11.99 -8.39 28.42
N LEU A 246 -11.41 -9.01 27.39
CA LEU A 246 -11.20 -10.47 27.35
C LEU A 246 -10.23 -10.91 28.45
N ARG A 247 -9.11 -10.19 28.61
CA ARG A 247 -8.09 -10.47 29.63
C ARG A 247 -8.64 -10.30 31.05
N GLY A 248 -9.42 -9.26 31.32
CA GLY A 248 -10.05 -9.05 32.63
C GLY A 248 -11.01 -10.18 33.01
N ARG A 249 -11.73 -10.74 32.04
CA ARG A 249 -12.65 -11.87 32.25
C ARG A 249 -11.94 -13.22 32.32
N GLN A 250 -10.76 -13.36 31.71
CA GLN A 250 -9.95 -14.59 31.75
C GLN A 250 -9.65 -15.02 33.19
N ASN A 251 -9.43 -14.08 34.11
CA ASN A 251 -9.21 -14.39 35.53
C ASN A 251 -10.41 -15.07 36.21
N VAL A 252 -11.62 -14.89 35.66
CA VAL A 252 -12.87 -15.49 36.17
C VAL A 252 -13.16 -16.82 35.47
N MET A 253 -12.90 -16.91 34.17
CA MET A 253 -13.22 -18.08 33.33
C MET A 253 -12.05 -18.41 32.40
N PRO A 254 -10.95 -18.99 32.92
CA PRO A 254 -9.71 -19.13 32.17
C PRO A 254 -9.85 -19.99 30.91
N GLU A 255 -10.53 -21.13 30.99
CA GLU A 255 -10.56 -22.13 29.91
C GLU A 255 -11.40 -21.67 28.70
N SER A 256 -12.55 -21.03 28.93
CA SER A 256 -13.47 -20.64 27.85
C SER A 256 -13.03 -19.41 27.05
N LEU A 257 -12.21 -18.53 27.65
CA LEU A 257 -11.87 -17.24 27.05
C LEU A 257 -10.48 -17.21 26.39
N VAL A 258 -9.60 -18.17 26.72
CA VAL A 258 -8.27 -18.27 26.10
C VAL A 258 -8.36 -18.38 24.58
N PRO A 259 -9.19 -19.25 23.99
CA PRO A 259 -9.40 -19.30 22.54
C PRO A 259 -9.75 -17.95 21.90
N ALA A 260 -10.73 -17.25 22.47
CA ALA A 260 -11.20 -15.97 21.94
C ALA A 260 -10.13 -14.87 22.06
N LEU A 261 -9.39 -14.84 23.18
CA LEU A 261 -8.28 -13.93 23.40
C LEU A 261 -7.13 -14.20 22.42
N ALA A 262 -6.75 -15.47 22.25
CA ALA A 262 -5.69 -15.89 21.35
C ALA A 262 -6.04 -15.58 19.89
N TYR A 263 -7.28 -15.84 19.48
CA TYR A 263 -7.80 -15.47 18.17
C TYR A 263 -7.72 -13.96 17.92
N HIS A 264 -8.21 -13.13 18.86
CA HIS A 264 -8.19 -11.67 18.74
C HIS A 264 -6.77 -11.13 18.55
N VAL A 265 -5.84 -11.63 19.38
CA VAL A 265 -4.42 -11.25 19.30
C VAL A 265 -3.80 -11.72 18.00
N ALA A 266 -3.94 -13.00 17.65
CA ALA A 266 -3.35 -13.57 16.44
C ALA A 266 -3.86 -12.89 15.17
N ARG A 267 -5.16 -12.63 15.07
CA ARG A 267 -5.76 -11.93 13.93
C ARG A 267 -5.20 -10.53 13.79
N THR A 268 -5.07 -9.80 14.91
CA THR A 268 -4.52 -8.45 14.88
C THR A 268 -3.06 -8.47 14.42
N MET A 269 -2.27 -9.38 14.98
CA MET A 269 -0.86 -9.55 14.67
C MET A 269 -0.61 -10.05 13.25
N PHE A 270 -1.52 -10.83 12.66
CA PHE A 270 -1.43 -11.24 11.26
C PHE A 270 -1.36 -10.04 10.32
N PHE A 271 -2.25 -9.05 10.50
CA PHE A 271 -2.22 -7.84 9.67
C PHE A 271 -0.98 -6.97 9.94
N ILE A 272 -0.51 -6.90 11.19
CA ILE A 272 0.73 -6.18 11.55
C ILE A 272 1.94 -6.86 10.90
N ALA A 273 2.05 -8.18 11.01
CA ALA A 273 3.12 -8.96 10.41
C ALA A 273 3.10 -8.87 8.88
N ALA A 274 1.91 -8.89 8.27
CA ALA A 274 1.77 -8.66 6.84
C ALA A 274 2.23 -7.25 6.43
N ALA A 275 1.92 -6.22 7.21
CA ALA A 275 2.41 -4.86 6.96
C ALA A 275 3.92 -4.75 7.13
N ARG A 276 4.48 -5.35 8.20
CA ARG A 276 5.92 -5.44 8.46
C ARG A 276 6.67 -6.14 7.33
N SER A 277 6.14 -7.27 6.85
CA SER A 277 6.70 -8.02 5.73
C SER A 277 6.72 -7.18 4.45
N ARG A 278 5.61 -6.51 4.12
CA ARG A 278 5.54 -5.61 2.94
C ARG A 278 6.55 -4.46 3.01
N CYS A 279 6.78 -3.91 4.20
CA CYS A 279 7.68 -2.77 4.40
C CYS A 279 9.12 -3.21 4.72
N GLY A 280 9.45 -4.50 4.60
CA GLY A 280 10.80 -5.01 4.83
C GLY A 280 11.32 -4.83 6.25
N TYR A 281 10.44 -4.85 7.27
CA TYR A 281 10.88 -4.73 8.67
C TYR A 281 11.87 -5.85 9.01
N GLY A 282 12.93 -5.50 9.74
CA GLY A 282 14.01 -6.43 10.08
C GLY A 282 15.04 -6.64 8.96
N THR A 283 14.85 -6.04 7.78
CA THR A 283 15.80 -6.12 6.66
C THR A 283 16.52 -4.78 6.46
N ALA A 284 17.62 -4.79 5.70
CA ALA A 284 18.31 -3.56 5.30
C ALA A 284 17.46 -2.66 4.38
N THR A 285 16.37 -3.19 3.81
CA THR A 285 15.44 -2.48 2.93
C THR A 285 14.20 -1.97 3.66
N VAL A 286 14.28 -1.78 4.99
CA VAL A 286 13.15 -1.29 5.79
C VAL A 286 12.68 0.08 5.30
N GLN A 287 11.37 0.18 5.08
CA GLN A 287 10.70 1.43 4.74
C GLN A 287 9.94 1.92 5.97
N LEU A 288 10.36 3.06 6.53
CA LEU A 288 9.69 3.68 7.70
C LEU A 288 8.41 4.42 7.31
N THR A 289 8.34 4.88 6.06
CA THR A 289 7.16 5.48 5.48
C THR A 289 6.66 4.56 4.40
N VAL A 290 5.34 4.46 4.27
CA VAL A 290 4.76 3.74 3.14
C VAL A 290 5.21 4.42 1.88
N ASP A 291 6.14 3.77 1.17
CA ASP A 291 6.50 4.24 -0.15
C ASP A 291 5.23 4.10 -0.99
N THR A 292 4.80 5.21 -1.60
CA THR A 292 3.58 5.23 -2.42
C THR A 292 3.68 4.28 -3.63
N GLY A 293 4.81 3.57 -3.77
CA GLY A 293 5.01 2.48 -4.73
C GLY A 293 4.98 2.98 -6.17
N ILE A 294 4.97 4.31 -6.36
CA ILE A 294 4.90 4.92 -7.67
C ILE A 294 6.25 4.71 -8.32
N GLN A 295 6.34 3.66 -9.15
CA GLN A 295 7.49 3.42 -9.99
C GLN A 295 7.87 4.71 -10.73
N GLU A 296 9.17 5.01 -10.79
CA GLU A 296 9.66 6.21 -11.44
C GLU A 296 9.10 6.33 -12.87
N PRO A 297 8.61 7.52 -13.27
CA PRO A 297 7.98 7.69 -14.57
C PRO A 297 9.00 7.39 -15.68
N THR A 298 8.57 6.63 -16.68
CA THR A 298 9.34 6.47 -17.91
C THR A 298 9.53 7.85 -18.58
N LEU A 299 10.58 8.02 -19.39
CA LEU A 299 10.83 9.30 -20.08
C LEU A 299 9.62 9.76 -20.93
N THR A 300 8.90 8.82 -21.54
CA THR A 300 7.65 9.11 -22.26
C THR A 300 6.59 9.67 -21.32
N LEU A 301 6.38 9.04 -20.16
CA LEU A 301 5.44 9.53 -19.16
C LEU A 301 5.87 10.89 -18.59
N ALA A 302 7.18 11.14 -18.43
CA ALA A 302 7.69 12.43 -17.99
C ALA A 302 7.38 13.56 -19.00
N ILE A 303 7.50 13.30 -20.31
CA ILE A 303 7.12 14.27 -21.35
C ILE A 303 5.61 14.49 -21.35
N CYS A 304 4.82 13.42 -21.25
CA CYS A 304 3.37 13.51 -21.10
C CYS A 304 2.97 14.32 -19.86
N ASP A 305 3.62 14.09 -18.72
CA ASP A 305 3.41 14.83 -17.47
C ASP A 305 3.74 16.31 -17.63
N ILE A 306 4.73 16.69 -18.44
CA ILE A 306 5.02 18.10 -18.74
C ILE A 306 3.86 18.73 -19.52
N PHE A 307 3.38 18.04 -20.56
CA PHE A 307 2.25 18.52 -21.35
C PHE A 307 0.96 18.63 -20.52
N LEU A 308 0.66 17.59 -19.74
CA LEU A 308 -0.46 17.57 -18.81
C LEU A 308 -0.28 18.59 -17.68
N GLY A 309 0.95 18.86 -17.26
CA GLY A 309 1.28 19.90 -16.28
C GLY A 309 0.89 21.28 -16.77
N VAL A 310 1.15 21.60 -18.03
CA VAL A 310 0.69 22.84 -18.65
C VAL A 310 -0.83 22.83 -18.78
N LEU A 311 -1.40 21.79 -19.38
CA LEU A 311 -2.84 21.73 -19.69
C LEU A 311 -3.73 21.74 -18.43
N PHE A 312 -3.29 21.11 -17.34
CA PHE A 312 -4.04 21.02 -16.08
C PHE A 312 -3.49 21.95 -14.99
N CYS A 313 -2.56 22.85 -15.33
CA CYS A 313 -1.88 23.72 -14.36
C CYS A 313 -1.36 22.93 -13.13
N GLY A 314 -0.74 21.78 -13.37
CA GLY A 314 -0.18 20.89 -12.35
C GLY A 314 -1.19 20.04 -11.57
N THR A 315 -2.49 20.34 -11.60
CA THR A 315 -3.52 19.70 -10.74
C THR A 315 -3.61 18.18 -10.91
N HIS A 316 -3.41 17.68 -12.12
CA HIS A 316 -3.40 16.23 -12.38
C HIS A 316 -2.36 15.48 -11.53
N GLY A 317 -1.21 16.12 -11.25
CA GLY A 317 -0.14 15.53 -10.44
C GLY A 317 -0.54 15.34 -8.98
N ASP A 318 -1.25 16.33 -8.41
CA ASP A 318 -1.74 16.29 -7.04
C ASP A 318 -2.83 15.22 -6.88
N TYR A 319 -3.78 15.16 -7.83
CA TYR A 319 -4.81 14.13 -7.85
C TYR A 319 -4.20 12.73 -8.00
N ARG A 320 -3.19 12.58 -8.86
CA ARG A 320 -2.46 11.30 -9.03
C ARG A 320 -1.73 10.89 -7.76
N ALA A 321 -1.05 11.82 -7.10
CA ALA A 321 -0.35 11.55 -5.84
C ALA A 321 -1.32 11.07 -4.75
N ARG A 322 -2.46 11.73 -4.61
CA ARG A 322 -3.49 11.33 -3.63
C ARG A 322 -4.14 9.99 -3.96
N LEU A 323 -4.39 9.71 -5.24
CA LEU A 323 -4.84 8.37 -5.68
C LEU A 323 -3.81 7.29 -5.34
N ALA A 324 -2.52 7.58 -5.53
CA ALA A 324 -1.45 6.64 -5.17
C ALA A 324 -1.34 6.43 -3.65
N CYS A 325 -1.59 7.45 -2.83
CA CYS A 325 -1.67 7.29 -1.37
C CYS A 325 -2.79 6.32 -0.94
N ALA A 326 -3.88 6.21 -1.71
CA ALA A 326 -4.93 5.23 -1.45
C ALA A 326 -4.56 3.80 -1.88
N VAL A 327 -3.40 3.60 -2.51
CA VAL A 327 -2.89 2.30 -2.98
C VAL A 327 -1.49 1.99 -2.43
N PRO A 328 -1.34 1.96 -1.10
CA PRO A 328 -0.05 1.67 -0.48
C PRO A 328 0.49 0.29 -0.90
N GLY A 329 1.72 0.26 -1.42
CA GLY A 329 2.38 -0.97 -1.84
C GLY A 329 1.62 -1.76 -2.92
N GLY A 330 0.82 -1.08 -3.75
CA GLY A 330 0.02 -1.73 -4.79
C GLY A 330 -1.27 -2.38 -4.27
N SER A 331 -1.60 -2.24 -2.98
CA SER A 331 -2.84 -2.74 -2.38
C SER A 331 -3.77 -1.58 -2.03
N VAL A 332 -5.05 -1.68 -2.39
CA VAL A 332 -6.01 -0.60 -2.13
C VAL A 332 -6.36 -0.54 -0.64
N SER A 333 -6.07 0.59 -0.01
CA SER A 333 -6.52 0.90 1.34
C SER A 333 -7.93 1.49 1.28
N LEU A 334 -8.92 0.70 1.73
CA LEU A 334 -10.32 1.10 1.65
C LEU A 334 -10.64 2.37 2.47
N PRO A 335 -10.14 2.55 3.71
CA PRO A 335 -10.37 3.78 4.47
C PRO A 335 -9.81 5.02 3.74
N ASP A 336 -8.56 4.94 3.27
CA ASP A 336 -7.90 6.06 2.59
C ASP A 336 -8.60 6.41 1.28
N PHE A 337 -9.03 5.40 0.52
CA PHE A 337 -9.82 5.61 -0.70
C PHE A 337 -11.14 6.32 -0.42
N ARG A 338 -11.88 5.91 0.62
CA ARG A 338 -13.16 6.54 0.99
C ARG A 338 -12.95 7.98 1.44
N GLN A 339 -11.95 8.23 2.28
CA GLN A 339 -11.60 9.59 2.71
C GLN A 339 -11.22 10.46 1.52
N LEU A 340 -10.40 9.93 0.61
CA LEU A 340 -10.02 10.61 -0.64
C LEU A 340 -11.24 11.04 -1.47
N MET A 341 -12.23 10.16 -1.61
CA MET A 341 -13.47 10.49 -2.34
C MET A 341 -14.26 11.60 -1.63
N VAL A 342 -14.31 11.61 -0.30
CA VAL A 342 -14.94 12.67 0.48
C VAL A 342 -14.24 14.01 0.24
N ASP A 343 -12.92 14.03 0.29
CA ASP A 343 -12.13 15.24 0.08
C ASP A 343 -12.31 15.78 -1.35
N PHE A 344 -12.29 14.92 -2.37
CA PHE A 344 -12.56 15.33 -3.75
C PHE A 344 -13.95 15.94 -3.92
N MET A 345 -14.98 15.36 -3.30
CA MET A 345 -16.33 15.91 -3.36
C MET A 345 -16.41 17.32 -2.74
N ALA A 346 -15.70 17.55 -1.63
CA ALA A 346 -15.62 18.87 -1.02
C ALA A 346 -14.93 19.88 -1.94
N GLU A 347 -13.79 19.51 -2.52
CA GLU A 347 -13.04 20.38 -3.45
C GLU A 347 -13.82 20.74 -4.71
N TRP A 348 -14.58 19.79 -5.28
CA TRP A 348 -15.42 20.07 -6.44
C TRP A 348 -16.61 20.97 -6.09
N ALA A 349 -17.20 20.80 -4.91
CA ALA A 349 -18.25 21.68 -4.43
C ALA A 349 -17.75 23.12 -4.26
N ASP A 350 -16.56 23.30 -3.68
CA ASP A 350 -15.92 24.61 -3.53
C ASP A 350 -15.57 25.23 -4.89
N SER A 351 -15.05 24.42 -5.82
CA SER A 351 -14.74 24.86 -7.18
C SER A 351 -15.99 25.34 -7.93
N ASN A 352 -17.13 24.65 -7.77
CA ASN A 352 -18.41 25.06 -8.38
C ASN A 352 -18.89 26.42 -7.86
N LEU A 353 -18.72 26.69 -6.56
CA LEU A 353 -19.08 27.96 -5.97
C LEU A 353 -18.28 29.10 -6.61
N VAL A 354 -16.95 28.96 -6.67
CA VAL A 354 -16.06 29.98 -7.25
C VAL A 354 -16.33 30.17 -8.74
N ALA A 355 -16.54 29.09 -9.49
CA ALA A 355 -16.85 29.15 -10.92
C ALA A 355 -18.16 29.90 -11.20
N THR A 356 -19.19 29.71 -10.36
CA THR A 356 -20.48 30.41 -10.50
C THR A 356 -20.35 31.92 -10.28
N VAL A 357 -19.55 32.32 -9.30
CA VAL A 357 -19.22 33.75 -9.08
C VAL A 357 -18.50 34.30 -10.30
N LEU A 358 -17.52 33.56 -10.84
CA LEU A 358 -16.75 34.01 -12.00
C LEU A 358 -17.62 34.19 -13.25
N VAL A 359 -18.53 33.26 -13.55
CA VAL A 359 -19.50 33.40 -14.66
C VAL A 359 -20.34 34.68 -14.49
N SER A 360 -20.78 34.98 -13.27
CA SER A 360 -21.56 36.19 -13.00
C SER A 360 -20.75 37.46 -13.26
N VAL A 361 -19.48 37.45 -12.87
CA VAL A 361 -18.54 38.55 -13.11
C VAL A 361 -18.25 38.71 -14.62
N ASP A 362 -18.05 37.60 -15.36
CA ASP A 362 -17.83 37.63 -16.81
C ASP A 362 -19.04 38.24 -17.54
N ILE A 363 -20.26 37.84 -17.17
CA ILE A 363 -21.48 38.42 -17.74
C ILE A 363 -21.54 39.93 -17.48
N GLY A 364 -21.29 40.35 -16.24
CA GLY A 364 -21.24 41.77 -15.87
C GLY A 364 -20.19 42.53 -16.68
N PHE A 365 -18.98 41.98 -16.83
CA PHE A 365 -17.91 42.58 -17.60
C PHE A 365 -18.25 42.71 -19.09
N LEU A 366 -18.94 41.71 -19.67
CA LEU A 366 -19.37 41.73 -21.07
C LEU A 366 -20.47 42.75 -21.36
N THR A 367 -21.19 43.23 -20.36
CA THR A 367 -22.20 44.30 -20.55
C THR A 367 -21.57 45.69 -20.77
N ILE A 368 -20.28 45.86 -20.48
CA ILE A 368 -19.57 47.13 -20.67
C ILE A 368 -19.41 47.41 -22.17
N GLN A 369 -20.02 48.48 -22.66
CA GLN A 369 -20.09 48.80 -24.09
C GLN A 369 -18.74 49.15 -24.73
N SER A 370 -17.72 49.48 -23.93
CA SER A 370 -16.42 49.97 -24.38
C SER A 370 -15.28 48.95 -24.29
N ILE A 371 -15.56 47.65 -24.31
CA ILE A 371 -14.53 46.60 -24.26
C ILE A 371 -13.91 46.34 -25.65
N THR A 372 -12.61 46.12 -25.67
CA THR A 372 -11.87 45.74 -26.89
C THR A 372 -12.20 44.30 -27.31
N GLY A 373 -11.89 43.95 -28.56
CA GLY A 373 -12.11 42.59 -29.08
C GLY A 373 -11.39 41.51 -28.26
N LEU A 374 -10.15 41.77 -27.83
CA LEU A 374 -9.37 40.84 -27.00
C LEU A 374 -10.01 40.64 -25.62
N GLN A 375 -10.48 41.71 -24.98
CA GLN A 375 -11.18 41.62 -23.70
C GLN A 375 -12.44 40.77 -23.81
N ARG A 376 -13.22 41.00 -24.88
CA ARG A 376 -14.45 40.25 -25.13
C ARG A 376 -14.17 38.77 -25.35
N THR A 377 -13.18 38.42 -26.18
CA THR A 377 -12.85 37.01 -26.43
C THR A 377 -12.27 36.31 -25.19
N SER A 378 -11.41 36.99 -24.42
CA SER A 378 -10.86 36.46 -23.17
C SER A 378 -11.93 36.25 -22.09
N ALA A 379 -12.86 37.19 -21.92
CA ALA A 379 -13.98 37.05 -20.99
C ALA A 379 -14.96 35.95 -21.42
N LEU A 380 -15.25 35.82 -22.72
CA LEU A 380 -16.06 34.71 -23.24
C LEU A 380 -15.39 33.35 -23.02
N ALA A 381 -14.08 33.26 -23.27
CA ALA A 381 -13.31 32.05 -23.00
C ALA A 381 -13.33 31.71 -21.50
N SER A 382 -13.18 32.71 -20.63
CA SER A 382 -13.31 32.54 -19.18
C SER A 382 -14.67 31.99 -18.79
N GLY A 383 -15.75 32.61 -19.25
CA GLY A 383 -17.12 32.18 -18.95
C GLY A 383 -17.42 30.76 -19.43
N LEU A 384 -16.93 30.37 -20.62
CA LEU A 384 -17.06 29.00 -21.13
C LEU A 384 -16.32 27.98 -20.26
N LEU A 385 -15.09 28.30 -19.83
CA LEU A 385 -14.29 27.43 -18.97
C LEU A 385 -14.86 27.34 -17.55
N ALA A 386 -15.37 28.44 -16.99
CA ALA A 386 -16.05 28.46 -15.71
C ALA A 386 -17.36 27.64 -15.76
N THR A 387 -18.14 27.78 -16.83
CA THR A 387 -19.34 26.95 -17.03
C THR A 387 -18.98 25.47 -17.16
N THR A 388 -17.91 25.15 -17.90
CA THR A 388 -17.39 23.78 -18.01
C THR A 388 -16.97 23.24 -16.65
N SER A 389 -16.31 24.05 -15.82
CA SER A 389 -15.95 23.70 -14.45
C SER A 389 -17.18 23.31 -13.62
N ILE A 390 -18.26 24.12 -13.68
CA ILE A 390 -19.53 23.84 -12.96
C ILE A 390 -20.15 22.53 -13.42
N VAL A 391 -20.30 22.34 -14.74
CA VAL A 391 -20.93 21.13 -15.30
C VAL A 391 -20.14 19.89 -14.91
N MET A 392 -18.81 19.93 -15.07
CA MET A 392 -17.95 18.80 -14.73
C MET A 392 -17.94 18.57 -13.21
N GLY A 393 -17.85 19.61 -12.39
CA GLY A 393 -17.86 19.48 -10.93
C GLY A 393 -19.15 18.86 -10.41
N VAL A 394 -20.31 19.32 -10.89
CA VAL A 394 -21.62 18.73 -10.53
C VAL A 394 -21.72 17.28 -11.00
N HIS A 395 -21.32 16.99 -12.24
CA HIS A 395 -21.31 15.62 -12.77
C HIS A 395 -20.42 14.70 -11.93
N HIS A 396 -19.22 15.15 -11.58
CA HIS A 396 -18.27 14.41 -10.75
C HIS A 396 -18.80 14.17 -9.34
N SER A 397 -19.34 15.19 -8.67
CA SER A 397 -19.95 15.05 -7.34
C SER A 397 -21.10 14.04 -7.37
N TRP A 398 -21.95 14.06 -8.40
CA TRP A 398 -23.05 13.10 -8.54
C TRP A 398 -22.54 11.67 -8.74
N GLN A 399 -21.62 11.47 -9.69
CA GLN A 399 -21.10 10.14 -10.04
C GLN A 399 -20.32 9.49 -8.89
N HIS A 400 -19.56 10.28 -8.11
CA HIS A 400 -18.67 9.76 -7.07
C HIS A 400 -19.30 9.74 -5.67
N ARG A 401 -20.51 10.28 -5.48
CA ARG A 401 -21.20 10.25 -4.19
C ARG A 401 -21.40 8.84 -3.63
N ALA A 402 -21.66 7.85 -4.49
CA ALA A 402 -21.78 6.46 -4.06
C ALA A 402 -20.43 5.84 -3.66
N LYS A 403 -19.32 6.38 -4.18
CA LYS A 403 -17.97 5.82 -4.00
C LYS A 403 -17.33 6.17 -2.66
N SER A 404 -17.85 7.16 -1.92
CA SER A 404 -17.46 7.40 -0.53
C SER A 404 -17.78 6.21 0.39
N ASN A 405 -18.74 5.36 -0.01
CA ASN A 405 -19.11 4.14 0.71
C ASN A 405 -18.73 2.86 -0.07
N ALA A 406 -17.82 2.96 -1.05
CA ALA A 406 -17.43 1.83 -1.88
C ALA A 406 -16.93 0.64 -1.03
N GLU A 407 -17.21 -0.58 -1.47
CA GLU A 407 -16.58 -1.79 -0.95
C GLU A 407 -15.17 -1.97 -1.54
N LEU A 408 -14.39 -2.90 -0.99
CA LEU A 408 -13.00 -3.12 -1.42
C LEU A 408 -12.90 -3.45 -2.92
N ASP A 409 -13.79 -4.30 -3.43
CA ASP A 409 -13.79 -4.68 -4.84
C ASP A 409 -14.19 -3.52 -5.75
N ASP A 410 -15.09 -2.66 -5.28
CA ASP A 410 -15.49 -1.45 -5.99
C ASP A 410 -14.38 -0.41 -6.04
N ALA A 411 -13.65 -0.24 -4.94
CA ALA A 411 -12.48 0.64 -4.86
C ALA A 411 -11.34 0.13 -5.74
N ARG A 412 -11.07 -1.19 -5.72
CA ARG A 412 -10.15 -1.86 -6.65
C ARG A 412 -10.58 -1.60 -8.09
N ARG A 413 -11.80 -1.97 -8.47
CA ARG A 413 -12.30 -1.75 -9.83
C ARG A 413 -12.19 -0.30 -10.26
N TYR A 414 -12.46 0.65 -9.37
CA TYR A 414 -12.35 2.07 -9.67
C TYR A 414 -10.90 2.50 -9.97
N LEU A 415 -9.94 2.11 -9.12
CA LEU A 415 -8.53 2.46 -9.28
C LEU A 415 -7.87 1.72 -10.44
N TYR A 416 -8.29 0.48 -10.70
CA TYR A 416 -7.76 -0.36 -11.77
C TYR A 416 -8.55 -0.28 -13.09
N HIS A 417 -9.65 0.50 -13.16
CA HIS A 417 -10.50 0.56 -14.35
C HIS A 417 -9.74 0.90 -15.65
N PRO A 418 -8.77 1.84 -15.66
CA PRO A 418 -8.05 2.20 -16.89
C PRO A 418 -7.27 1.04 -17.52
N HIS A 419 -6.92 0.01 -16.73
CA HIS A 419 -6.14 -1.14 -17.20
C HIS A 419 -6.89 -2.04 -18.19
N LEU A 420 -8.22 -1.93 -18.32
CA LEU A 420 -8.98 -2.75 -19.26
C LEU A 420 -8.58 -2.53 -20.74
N TYR A 421 -7.94 -1.40 -21.07
CA TYR A 421 -7.43 -1.14 -22.40
C TYR A 421 -6.01 -1.70 -22.64
N CYS A 422 -5.21 -1.91 -21.60
CA CYS A 422 -3.88 -2.52 -21.67
C CYS A 422 -3.97 -4.03 -21.41
N ARG A 423 -4.57 -4.73 -22.37
CA ARG A 423 -4.87 -6.17 -22.35
C ARG A 423 -3.57 -7.01 -22.25
N ARG A 424 -3.36 -7.66 -21.09
CA ARG A 424 -2.25 -8.60 -20.70
C ARG A 424 -1.09 -8.00 -19.90
N ARG A 425 -1.32 -7.69 -18.62
CA ARG A 425 -0.25 -7.76 -17.61
C ARG A 425 -0.64 -8.72 -16.49
N PRO A 426 0.29 -9.56 -16.00
CA PRO A 426 0.04 -10.46 -14.89
C PRO A 426 -0.27 -9.66 -13.62
N GLU A 427 -1.18 -10.18 -12.80
CA GLU A 427 -1.80 -9.57 -11.60
C GLU A 427 -0.80 -9.16 -10.49
N ARG A 428 0.50 -9.44 -10.67
CA ARG A 428 1.57 -9.15 -9.70
C ARG A 428 2.40 -7.90 -10.01
N GLU A 429 2.23 -7.26 -11.17
CA GLU A 429 2.96 -6.01 -11.42
C GLU A 429 2.33 -4.85 -10.64
N LEU A 430 3.16 -4.14 -9.85
CA LEU A 430 2.76 -2.94 -9.11
C LEU A 430 2.10 -1.93 -10.06
N LEU A 431 1.09 -1.18 -9.57
CA LEU A 431 0.52 -0.08 -10.36
C LEU A 431 1.64 0.86 -10.78
N THR A 432 1.68 1.17 -12.07
CA THR A 432 2.57 2.20 -12.55
C THR A 432 1.90 3.56 -12.44
N ALA A 433 2.70 4.61 -12.28
CA ALA A 433 2.22 6.00 -12.29
C ALA A 433 1.35 6.31 -13.53
N GLY A 434 1.64 5.64 -14.64
CA GLY A 434 0.91 5.77 -15.90
C GLY A 434 -0.56 5.36 -15.78
N ASP A 435 -0.87 4.36 -14.96
CA ASP A 435 -2.21 3.78 -14.88
C ASP A 435 -3.20 4.69 -14.14
N LEU A 436 -2.70 5.43 -13.15
CA LEU A 436 -3.50 6.40 -12.39
C LEU A 436 -3.65 7.74 -13.11
N THR A 437 -2.80 8.02 -14.11
CA THR A 437 -2.76 9.33 -14.78
C THR A 437 -4.07 9.69 -15.50
N PRO A 438 -4.70 8.80 -16.30
CA PRO A 438 -5.96 9.12 -16.96
C PRO A 438 -7.08 9.45 -15.96
N THR A 439 -7.22 8.65 -14.91
CA THR A 439 -8.19 8.88 -13.85
C THR A 439 -7.91 10.20 -13.15
N ALA A 440 -6.66 10.49 -12.80
CA ALA A 440 -6.26 11.76 -12.19
C ALA A 440 -6.58 12.97 -13.08
N CYS A 441 -6.33 12.88 -14.40
CA CYS A 441 -6.69 13.93 -15.34
C CYS A 441 -8.20 14.19 -15.37
N VAL A 442 -9.01 13.13 -15.46
CA VAL A 442 -10.47 13.25 -15.45
C VAL A 442 -10.95 13.91 -14.15
N LEU A 443 -10.46 13.45 -13.00
CA LEU A 443 -10.84 14.01 -11.70
C LEU A 443 -10.37 15.46 -11.49
N ALA A 444 -9.27 15.87 -12.14
CA ALA A 444 -8.74 17.22 -12.06
C ALA A 444 -9.43 18.22 -13.02
N LEU A 445 -10.24 17.76 -13.98
CA LEU A 445 -10.87 18.61 -15.01
C LEU A 445 -11.64 19.82 -14.44
N PRO A 446 -12.52 19.68 -13.43
CA PRO A 446 -13.27 20.82 -12.90
C PRO A 446 -12.35 21.93 -12.38
N HIS A 447 -11.29 21.55 -11.65
CA HIS A 447 -10.38 22.49 -11.04
C HIS A 447 -9.41 23.11 -12.06
N ALA A 448 -8.94 22.32 -13.04
CA ALA A 448 -8.13 22.84 -14.15
C ALA A 448 -8.91 23.85 -14.99
N ALA A 449 -10.15 23.55 -15.36
CA ALA A 449 -11.02 24.46 -16.11
C ALA A 449 -11.23 25.79 -15.35
N LEU A 450 -11.46 25.72 -14.03
CA LEU A 450 -11.57 26.92 -13.19
C LEU A 450 -10.29 27.78 -13.20
N ARG A 451 -9.11 27.16 -13.07
CA ARG A 451 -7.82 27.89 -13.11
C ARG A 451 -7.63 28.61 -14.45
N TRP A 452 -7.93 27.95 -15.56
CA TRP A 452 -7.90 28.57 -16.88
C TRP A 452 -8.95 29.67 -17.04
N ALA A 453 -10.13 29.53 -16.44
CA ALA A 453 -11.14 30.57 -16.43
C ALA A 453 -10.62 31.83 -15.72
N VAL A 454 -10.08 31.68 -14.51
CA VAL A 454 -9.49 32.81 -13.75
C VAL A 454 -8.37 33.49 -14.56
N LEU A 455 -7.51 32.71 -15.22
CA LEU A 455 -6.46 33.26 -16.07
C LEU A 455 -7.03 34.02 -17.28
N GLY A 456 -8.04 33.46 -17.96
CA GLY A 456 -8.72 34.11 -19.07
C GLY A 456 -9.35 35.44 -18.67
N PHE A 457 -10.00 35.48 -17.50
CA PHE A 457 -10.58 36.71 -16.97
C PHE A 457 -9.51 37.75 -16.58
N ALA A 458 -8.41 37.30 -15.97
CA ALA A 458 -7.28 38.18 -15.67
C ALA A 458 -6.68 38.82 -16.93
N VAL A 459 -6.59 38.08 -18.04
CA VAL A 459 -6.17 38.62 -19.35
C VAL A 459 -7.18 39.64 -19.88
N ALA A 460 -8.48 39.42 -19.68
CA ALA A 460 -9.52 40.38 -20.06
C ALA A 460 -9.41 41.70 -19.26
N ILE A 461 -9.09 41.64 -17.97
CA ILE A 461 -8.83 42.85 -17.17
C ILE A 461 -7.53 43.53 -17.62
N ALA A 462 -6.44 42.75 -17.73
CA ALA A 462 -5.12 43.27 -18.04
C ALA A 462 -5.07 43.99 -19.39
N SER A 463 -5.80 43.49 -20.39
CA SER A 463 -5.86 44.10 -21.73
C SER A 463 -6.63 45.42 -21.79
N GLY A 464 -7.53 45.68 -20.83
CA GLY A 464 -8.24 46.96 -20.73
C GLY A 464 -7.50 48.03 -19.97
N ALA A 465 -6.66 47.61 -19.03
CA ALA A 465 -5.88 48.53 -18.26
C ALA A 465 -4.67 48.99 -19.10
N GLY A 466 -4.50 50.30 -19.28
CA GLY A 466 -3.46 50.86 -20.13
C GLY A 466 -2.05 50.30 -19.84
N ARG A 467 -1.09 50.51 -20.76
CA ARG A 467 0.26 49.89 -20.74
C ARG A 467 0.93 49.84 -19.35
N SER A 468 0.74 50.87 -18.52
CA SER A 468 1.29 50.94 -17.16
C SER A 468 0.75 49.89 -16.19
N LEU A 469 -0.55 49.55 -16.25
CA LEU A 469 -1.12 48.53 -15.36
C LEU A 469 -0.79 47.11 -15.84
N LEU A 470 -0.70 46.89 -17.16
CA LEU A 470 -0.38 45.58 -17.74
C LEU A 470 1.00 45.07 -17.27
N VAL A 471 1.98 45.97 -17.17
CA VAL A 471 3.33 45.67 -16.64
C VAL A 471 3.30 45.19 -15.19
N LEU A 472 2.33 45.64 -14.39
CA LEU A 472 2.16 45.21 -13.00
C LEU A 472 1.28 43.95 -12.88
N LEU A 473 0.25 43.85 -13.71
CA LEU A 473 -0.77 42.80 -13.61
C LEU A 473 -0.26 41.45 -14.11
N VAL A 474 0.59 41.43 -15.15
CA VAL A 474 1.22 40.19 -15.65
C VAL A 474 2.08 39.50 -14.57
N PRO A 475 3.05 40.17 -13.92
CA PRO A 475 3.82 39.54 -12.85
C PRO A 475 2.95 39.26 -11.62
N ALA A 476 1.92 40.06 -11.30
CA ALA A 476 1.02 39.76 -10.19
C ALA A 476 0.20 38.47 -10.43
N VAL A 477 -0.34 38.29 -11.64
CA VAL A 477 -1.05 37.07 -12.04
C VAL A 477 -0.07 35.90 -12.08
N PHE A 478 1.12 36.09 -12.64
CA PHE A 478 2.16 35.06 -12.62
C PHE A 478 2.55 34.68 -11.20
N LEU A 479 2.75 35.64 -10.30
CA LEU A 479 3.08 35.42 -8.89
C LEU A 479 1.92 34.79 -8.13
N PHE A 480 0.67 35.12 -8.46
CA PHE A 480 -0.50 34.45 -7.90
C PHE A 480 -0.54 32.99 -8.32
N PHE A 481 -0.42 32.70 -9.62
CA PHE A 481 -0.37 31.31 -10.11
C PHE A 481 0.87 30.58 -9.59
N TRP A 482 2.00 31.26 -9.47
CA TRP A 482 3.22 30.73 -8.85
C TRP A 482 3.03 30.48 -7.36
N GLY A 483 2.31 31.35 -6.65
CA GLY A 483 1.95 31.20 -5.24
C GLY A 483 1.01 30.01 -5.04
N VAL A 484 -0.04 29.91 -5.86
CA VAL A 484 -0.95 28.75 -5.87
C VAL A 484 -0.21 27.47 -6.21
N TRP A 485 0.72 27.49 -7.16
CA TRP A 485 1.55 26.34 -7.51
C TRP A 485 2.54 25.99 -6.39
N SER A 486 3.18 26.98 -5.78
CA SER A 486 4.21 26.77 -4.77
C SER A 486 3.64 26.38 -3.40
N THR A 487 2.45 26.86 -3.05
CA THR A 487 1.75 26.52 -1.80
C THR A 487 1.17 25.11 -1.80
N GLN A 488 0.96 24.47 -2.95
CA GLN A 488 0.71 23.02 -3.08
C GLN A 488 2.00 22.19 -2.84
N GLY A 489 2.92 22.72 -2.04
CA GLY A 489 4.38 22.59 -2.06
C GLY A 489 5.04 21.29 -1.61
N ALA A 490 4.30 20.19 -1.46
CA ALA A 490 4.95 18.88 -1.35
C ALA A 490 5.27 18.32 -2.75
N SER A 491 4.39 18.51 -3.74
CA SER A 491 4.57 17.96 -5.11
C SER A 491 5.39 18.88 -6.03
N SER A 492 5.34 20.20 -5.83
CA SER A 492 5.98 21.17 -6.72
C SER A 492 7.51 21.15 -6.64
N ASN A 493 8.08 20.93 -5.45
CA ASN A 493 9.51 20.75 -5.26
C ASN A 493 10.03 19.49 -5.98
N VAL A 494 9.25 18.41 -5.94
CA VAL A 494 9.54 17.17 -6.66
C VAL A 494 9.52 17.41 -8.18
N TRP A 495 8.57 18.21 -8.68
CA TRP A 495 8.49 18.55 -10.10
C TRP A 495 9.73 19.31 -10.60
N TRP A 496 10.17 20.33 -9.85
CA TRP A 496 11.39 21.08 -10.18
C TRP A 496 12.65 20.22 -10.09
N GLN A 497 12.74 19.36 -9.07
CA GLN A 497 13.84 18.40 -8.96
C GLN A 497 13.86 17.43 -10.15
N ARG A 498 12.70 16.93 -10.58
CA ARG A 498 12.55 16.07 -11.77
C ARG A 498 12.93 16.78 -13.05
N LEU A 499 12.53 18.04 -13.22
CA LEU A 499 12.87 18.83 -14.41
C LEU A 499 14.37 19.12 -14.47
N ARG A 500 15.00 19.41 -13.32
CA ARG A 500 16.47 19.53 -13.22
C ARG A 500 17.17 18.21 -13.49
N ALA A 501 16.66 17.09 -12.96
CA ALA A 501 17.23 15.76 -13.17
C ALA A 501 17.12 15.33 -14.65
N ALA A 502 15.95 15.52 -15.28
CA ALA A 502 15.75 15.25 -16.70
C ALA A 502 16.64 16.13 -17.58
N GLY A 503 16.78 17.42 -17.25
CA GLY A 503 17.71 18.32 -17.93
C GLY A 503 19.17 17.88 -17.78
N ALA A 504 19.58 17.46 -16.58
CA ALA A 504 20.92 16.95 -16.32
C ALA A 504 21.20 15.64 -17.09
N GLU A 505 20.22 14.73 -17.16
CA GLU A 505 20.33 13.46 -17.87
C GLU A 505 20.33 13.67 -19.40
N MET A 506 19.52 14.60 -19.93
CA MET A 506 19.60 15.02 -21.33
C MET A 506 20.97 15.61 -21.67
N LEU A 507 21.53 16.46 -20.82
CA LEU A 507 22.88 17.02 -21.00
C LEU A 507 23.98 15.95 -20.90
N LYS A 508 23.79 14.93 -20.06
CA LYS A 508 24.69 13.78 -19.95
C LYS A 508 24.63 12.90 -21.21
N ARG A 509 23.43 12.59 -21.71
CA ARG A 509 23.23 11.87 -22.98
C ARG A 509 23.83 12.63 -24.15
N ARG A 510 23.61 13.94 -24.24
CA ARG A 510 24.23 14.78 -25.28
C ARG A 510 25.75 14.73 -25.22
N ARG A 511 26.36 14.89 -24.03
CA ARG A 511 27.82 14.74 -23.86
C ARG A 511 28.34 13.36 -24.25
N ASN A 512 27.59 12.30 -24.00
CA ASN A 512 27.97 10.95 -24.39
C ASN A 512 27.84 10.71 -25.90
N LEU A 513 26.79 11.26 -26.54
CA LEU A 513 26.65 11.27 -27.99
C LEU A 513 27.80 12.02 -28.66
N ASP A 514 28.12 13.22 -28.16
CA ASP A 514 29.24 14.02 -28.68
C ASP A 514 30.57 13.26 -28.54
N ARG A 515 30.80 12.54 -27.44
CA ARG A 515 32.00 11.68 -27.26
C ARG A 515 32.06 10.47 -28.19
N SER A 516 30.90 9.96 -28.63
CA SER A 516 30.83 8.80 -29.53
C SER A 516 31.00 9.16 -31.02
N THR A 517 31.00 10.45 -31.36
CA THR A 517 31.32 10.89 -32.72
C THR A 517 32.83 10.75 -33.00
N PRO A 518 33.26 10.53 -34.26
CA PRO A 518 34.68 10.42 -34.62
C PRO A 518 35.50 11.64 -34.18
N GLU A 519 34.93 12.84 -34.27
CA GLU A 519 35.55 14.07 -33.79
C GLU A 519 35.68 14.11 -32.27
N GLY A 520 34.64 13.65 -31.55
CA GLY A 520 34.67 13.48 -30.10
C GLY A 520 35.72 12.47 -29.63
N MET A 521 35.88 11.36 -30.36
CA MET A 521 36.93 10.36 -30.11
C MET A 521 38.32 10.92 -30.40
N MET A 522 38.49 11.70 -31.48
CA MET A 522 39.76 12.34 -31.82
C MET A 522 40.16 13.40 -30.77
N MET A 523 39.21 14.22 -30.33
CA MET A 523 39.44 15.23 -29.27
C MET A 523 39.71 14.59 -27.91
N HIS A 524 39.07 13.46 -27.59
CA HIS A 524 39.34 12.72 -26.38
C HIS A 524 40.70 12.00 -26.44
N ALA A 525 41.09 11.47 -27.59
CA ALA A 525 42.41 10.88 -27.82
C ALA A 525 43.51 11.94 -27.66
N LEU A 526 43.35 13.12 -28.27
CA LEU A 526 44.28 14.25 -28.16
C LEU A 526 44.39 14.79 -26.72
N ARG A 527 43.30 14.76 -25.92
CA ARG A 527 43.34 15.13 -24.50
C ARG A 527 43.90 14.05 -23.58
N SER A 528 43.79 12.78 -23.95
CA SER A 528 44.19 11.66 -23.08
C SER A 528 45.70 11.48 -22.96
N GLY A 529 46.52 12.22 -23.74
CA GLY A 529 47.96 12.28 -23.54
C GLY A 529 48.70 10.95 -23.69
N ASN A 530 48.05 9.91 -24.25
CA ASN A 530 48.72 8.68 -24.60
C ASN A 530 49.50 8.91 -25.89
N SER A 531 50.74 9.37 -25.75
CA SER A 531 51.77 9.22 -26.78
C SER A 531 51.96 7.73 -27.07
N VAL A 532 51.60 7.32 -28.28
CA VAL A 532 52.17 6.12 -28.90
C VAL A 532 53.54 6.48 -29.44
#